data_AF-A0AAD1TAC3-F1
#
_entry.id   AF-A0AAD1TAC3-F1
#
_cell.length_a   1.000
_cell.length_b   1.000
_cell.length_c   1.000
_cell.angle_alpha   90.00
_cell.angle_beta   90.00
_cell.angle_gamma   90.00
#
_symmetry.space_group_name_H-M   'P 1'
#
loop_
_entity.id
_entity.type
_entity.pdbx_description
1 polymer ?
#
loop_
_entity_poly.entity_id
_entity_poly.type
_entity_poly.pdbx_seq_one_letter_code
_entity_poly.pdbx_strand_id
1 'polypeptide(L)' 'FRAEENTVLVNKLCQYYQCIFGGAAKKSSRAQKENRWRKIVAAVNAVGGNNRTEDVVKKR' A
#
# COMPACT_ATOMS: atom_id res chain seq x y z
N PHE A 1 -8.64 -8.06 -7.55
CA PHE A 1 -7.83 -8.45 -6.39
C PHE A 1 -8.35 -9.78 -5.87
N ARG A 2 -7.50 -10.79 -5.83
CA ARG A 2 -7.74 -12.09 -5.18
C ARG A 2 -7.78 -11.91 -3.66
N ALA A 3 -8.29 -12.91 -2.94
CA ALA A 3 -8.41 -12.86 -1.48
C ALA A 3 -7.04 -12.63 -0.82
N GLU A 4 -6.01 -13.36 -1.24
CA GLU A 4 -4.62 -13.21 -0.82
C GLU A 4 -4.05 -11.80 -1.06
N GLU A 5 -4.28 -11.23 -2.26
CA GLU A 5 -3.87 -9.85 -2.60
C GLU A 5 -4.55 -8.83 -1.66
N ASN A 6 -5.85 -8.99 -1.37
CA ASN A 6 -6.58 -8.11 -0.45
C ASN A 6 -6.07 -8.24 1.00
N THR A 7 -5.80 -9.45 1.48
CA THR A 7 -5.27 -9.67 2.83
C THR A 7 -3.93 -8.97 3.03
N VAL A 8 -3.02 -9.10 2.06
CA VAL A 8 -1.72 -8.42 2.09
C VAL A 8 -1.89 -6.91 2.01
N LEU A 9 -2.76 -6.44 1.10
CA LEU A 9 -3.07 -5.02 0.95
C LEU A 9 -3.57 -4.42 2.28
N VAL A 10 -4.58 -5.02 2.90
CA VAL A 10 -5.15 -4.56 4.17
C VAL A 10 -4.11 -4.60 5.29
N ASN A 11 -3.36 -5.70 5.43
CA ASN A 11 -2.33 -5.80 6.46
C ASN A 11 -1.26 -4.72 6.34
N LYS A 12 -0.76 -4.45 5.12
CA LYS A 12 0.23 -3.39 4.88
C LYS A 12 -0.36 -2.00 5.02
N LEU A 13 -1.62 -1.80 4.62
CA LEU A 13 -2.32 -0.54 4.84
C LEU A 13 -2.50 -0.26 6.32
N CYS A 14 -2.91 -1.23 7.14
CA CYS A 14 -2.99 -1.09 8.59
C CYS A 14 -1.61 -0.71 9.18
N GLN A 15 -0.54 -1.37 8.74
CA GLN A 15 0.83 -1.06 9.18
C GLN A 15 1.24 0.38 8.86
N TYR A 16 0.85 0.90 7.70
CA TYR A 16 1.23 2.24 7.24
C TYR A 16 0.15 3.31 7.44
N TYR A 17 -1.00 2.95 8.02
CA TYR A 17 -2.19 3.79 8.06
C TYR A 17 -1.90 5.16 8.66
N GLN A 18 -1.27 5.20 9.84
CA GLN A 18 -0.96 6.44 10.53
C GLN A 18 -0.10 7.39 9.69
N CYS A 19 0.74 6.85 8.82
CA CYS A 19 1.67 7.63 8.01
C CYS A 19 1.12 8.04 6.63
N ILE A 20 0.13 7.29 6.11
CA ILE A 20 -0.49 7.56 4.81
C ILE A 20 -1.74 8.41 4.99
N PHE A 21 -2.61 8.03 5.95
CA PHE A 21 -3.93 8.61 6.16
C PHE A 21 -4.15 9.18 7.57
N GLY A 22 -3.53 8.59 8.60
CA GLY A 22 -3.77 8.97 9.99
C GLY A 22 -2.98 10.19 10.46
N GLY A 23 -2.85 10.34 11.78
CA GLY A 23 -2.34 11.57 12.41
C GLY A 23 -0.91 11.93 12.03
N ALA A 24 -0.07 10.94 11.71
CA ALA A 24 1.31 11.16 11.26
C ALA A 24 1.42 11.46 9.75
N ALA A 25 0.31 11.44 9.00
CA ALA A 25 0.32 11.73 7.57
C ALA A 25 0.70 13.19 7.26
N LYS A 26 0.39 14.13 8.16
CA LYS A 26 0.80 15.54 8.02
C LYS A 26 2.31 15.75 8.22
N LYS A 27 2.96 14.84 8.96
CA LYS A 27 4.41 14.85 9.20
C LYS A 27 5.21 14.05 8.17
N SER A 28 4.53 13.22 7.37
CA SER A 28 5.17 12.40 6.34
C SER A 28 5.31 13.19 5.04
N SER A 29 6.52 13.23 4.49
CA SER A 29 6.76 13.85 3.18
C SER A 29 6.08 13.06 2.05
N ARG A 30 5.86 13.71 0.91
CA ARG A 30 5.33 13.05 -0.29
C ARG A 30 6.15 11.82 -0.68
N ALA A 31 7.47 11.95 -0.72
CA ALA A 31 8.39 10.86 -1.03
C ALA A 31 8.26 9.68 -0.05
N GLN A 32 8.09 9.95 1.25
CA GLN A 32 7.87 8.89 2.24
C GLN A 32 6.54 8.16 2.03
N LYS A 33 5.48 8.87 1.67
CA LYS A 33 4.18 8.26 1.35
C LYS A 33 4.26 7.41 0.09
N GLU A 34 4.89 7.92 -0.97
CA GLU A 34 5.12 7.19 -2.22
C GLU A 34 5.97 5.94 -1.99
N ASN A 35 7.04 6.01 -1.18
CA ASN A 35 7.83 4.83 -0.83
C ASN A 35 7.01 3.76 -0.10
N ARG A 36 6.12 4.16 0.82
CA ARG A 36 5.22 3.21 1.50
C ARG A 36 4.22 2.58 0.54
N TRP A 37 3.67 3.34 -0.39
CA TRP A 37 2.80 2.81 -1.45
C TRP A 37 3.54 1.83 -2.35
N ARG A 38 4.77 2.12 -2.77
CA ARG A 38 5.60 1.17 -3.52
C ARG A 38 5.82 -0.13 -2.74
N LYS A 39 6.04 -0.06 -1.42
CA LYS A 39 6.15 -1.26 -0.57
C LYS A 39 4.85 -2.07 -0.50
N ILE A 40 3.69 -1.39 -0.44
CA ILE A 40 2.38 -2.05 -0.49
C ILE A 40 2.21 -2.76 -1.85
N VAL A 41 2.46 -2.07 -2.96
CA VAL A 41 2.35 -2.61 -4.32
C VAL A 41 3.28 -3.81 -4.51
N ALA A 42 4.54 -3.71 -4.08
CA ALA A 42 5.50 -4.81 -4.18
C ALA A 42 5.03 -6.06 -3.40
N ALA A 43 4.47 -5.88 -2.20
CA ALA A 43 3.95 -6.98 -1.40
C ALA A 43 2.72 -7.65 -2.04
N VAL A 44 1.80 -6.85 -2.59
CA VAL A 44 0.63 -7.36 -3.32
C VAL A 44 1.06 -8.14 -4.56
N ASN A 45 2.00 -7.59 -5.35
CA ASN A 45 2.49 -8.22 -6.57
C ASN A 45 3.25 -9.52 -6.29
N ALA A 46 4.03 -9.57 -5.20
CA ALA A 46 4.75 -10.78 -4.79
C ALA A 46 3.82 -11.97 -4.48
N VAL A 47 2.60 -11.71 -4.02
CA VAL A 47 1.63 -12.77 -3.67
C VAL A 47 0.66 -13.06 -4.82
N GLY A 48 0.25 -12.04 -5.58
CA GLY A 48 -0.70 -12.21 -6.68
C GLY A 48 -0.08 -12.72 -7.99
N GLY A 49 1.26 -12.74 -8.11
CA GLY A 49 1.96 -13.06 -9.36
C GLY A 49 1.68 -12.08 -10.51
N ASN A 50 1.12 -10.90 -10.19
CA ASN A 50 0.68 -9.89 -11.14
C ASN A 50 1.52 -8.61 -10.98
N ASN A 51 1.55 -7.78 -12.02
CA ASN A 51 2.15 -6.44 -11.97
C ASN A 51 1.07 -5.36 -11.79
N ARG A 52 0.49 -5.25 -10.59
CA ARG A 52 -0.44 -4.15 -10.27
C ARG A 52 0.35 -2.85 -10.20
N THR A 53 -0.23 -1.79 -10.77
CA THR A 53 0.29 -0.43 -10.65
C THR A 53 -0.18 0.21 -9.35
N GLU A 54 0.55 1.23 -8.89
CA GLU A 54 0.20 1.98 -7.69
C GLU A 54 -1.19 2.61 -7.76
N ASP A 55 -1.62 3.09 -8.94
CA ASP A 55 -2.95 3.63 -9.18
C ASP A 55 -4.06 2.61 -8.91
N VAL A 56 -3.90 1.38 -9.42
CA VAL A 56 -4.86 0.29 -9.22
C VAL A 56 -4.94 -0.13 -7.76
N VAL A 57 -3.80 -0.13 -7.05
CA VAL A 57 -3.73 -0.49 -5.62
C VAL A 57 -4.33 0.60 -4.73
N LYS A 58 -4.17 1.87 -5.09
CA LYS A 58 -4.75 3.00 -4.34
C LYS A 58 -6.27 3.14 -4.49
N LYS A 59 -6.82 2.73 -5.63
CA LYS A 59 -8.26 2.76 -5.93
C LYS A 59 -9.04 1.59 -5.34
N ARG A 60 -8.33 0.57 -4.84
CA ARG A 60 -8.92 -0.62 -4.26
C ARG A 60 -9.32 -0.41 -2.81
#